data_AF-A0A7X9PES2-F1
#
_entry.id   AF-A0A7X9PES2-F1
#
_cell.length_a   1.000
_cell.length_b   1.000
_cell.length_c   1.000
_cell.angle_alpha   90.00
_cell.angle_beta   90.00
_cell.angle_gamma   90.00
#
_symmetry.space_group_name_H-M   'P 1'
#
loop_
_entity.id
_entity.type
_entity.pdbx_description
1 polymer ?
#
loop_
_entity_poly.entity_id
_entity_poly.type
_entity_poly.pdbx_seq_one_letter_code
_entity_poly.pdbx_strand_id
1 'polypeptide(L)'
;METQSVHSLSEKFGLRLTGEWDPLSLAVLSGAVDDFCETFRLVPPFWSLWLRRLEMRLEHLIYGGLTTQHLIRLNPAGLTRWTVMHEIGHAWDKASWGTLSLRMKWSTQSSGPVGLLHLLWPEKPAFWYRVGSPPAPCGVDRNFNRFEDFAEAVAAYVYPQEAEQKAR
;
A
#
# COMPACT_ATOMS: atom_id res chain seq x y z
N MET A 1 26.30 8.44 11.54
CA MET A 1 24.98 8.12 10.96
C MET A 1 24.80 9.09 9.81
N GLU A 2 25.00 8.65 8.57
CA GLU A 2 24.80 9.52 7.40
C GLU A 2 23.33 9.94 7.34
N THR A 3 23.09 11.25 7.30
CA THR A 3 21.75 11.80 7.16
C THR A 3 21.27 11.46 5.75
N GLN A 4 20.28 10.56 5.63
CA GLN A 4 19.67 10.25 4.35
C GLN A 4 19.06 11.52 3.75
N SER A 5 19.36 11.80 2.49
CA SER A 5 18.79 12.92 1.73
C SER A 5 17.83 12.41 0.67
N VAL A 6 16.89 13.28 0.27
CA VAL A 6 15.95 13.03 -0.85
C VAL A 6 16.70 12.56 -2.10
N HIS A 7 17.82 13.21 -2.43
CA HIS A 7 18.65 12.85 -3.59
C HIS A 7 19.20 11.43 -3.45
N SER A 8 19.84 11.11 -2.31
CA SER A 8 20.44 9.80 -2.08
C SER A 8 19.43 8.65 -2.15
N LEU A 9 18.22 8.82 -1.60
CA LEU A 9 17.18 7.80 -1.68
C LEU A 9 16.59 7.68 -3.08
N SER A 10 16.39 8.82 -3.76
CA SER A 10 15.91 8.84 -5.14
C SER A 10 16.86 8.07 -6.08
N GLU A 11 18.17 8.24 -5.91
CA GLU A 11 19.18 7.49 -6.67
C GLU A 11 19.24 6.02 -6.28
N LYS A 12 19.31 5.71 -4.98
CA LYS A 12 19.38 4.34 -4.46
C LYS A 12 18.24 3.48 -4.99
N PHE A 13 17.01 4.01 -4.94
CA PHE A 13 15.82 3.27 -5.32
C PHE A 13 15.38 3.54 -6.77
N GLY A 14 15.85 4.60 -7.42
CA GLY A 14 15.32 5.02 -8.71
C GLY A 14 13.86 5.50 -8.62
N LEU A 15 13.49 6.12 -7.49
CA LEU A 15 12.18 6.71 -7.23
C LEU A 15 12.24 8.23 -7.44
N ARG A 16 11.13 8.85 -7.83
CA ARG A 16 11.02 10.31 -7.84
C ARG A 16 10.39 10.78 -6.55
N LEU A 17 11.18 11.41 -5.68
CA LEU A 17 10.67 11.99 -4.44
C LEU A 17 10.38 13.49 -4.61
N THR A 18 9.16 13.93 -4.29
CA THR A 18 8.73 15.33 -4.35
C THR A 18 8.11 15.79 -3.03
N GLY A 19 8.02 17.11 -2.81
CA GLY A 19 7.56 17.69 -1.55
C GLY A 19 8.66 17.85 -0.50
N GLU A 20 8.26 18.28 0.70
CA GLU A 20 9.17 18.51 1.82
C GLU A 20 9.30 17.23 2.65
N TRP A 21 10.50 16.64 2.64
CA TRP A 21 10.81 15.43 3.38
C TRP A 21 11.68 15.73 4.58
N ASP A 22 11.13 15.53 5.78
CA ASP A 22 11.90 15.57 7.01
C ASP A 22 12.70 14.26 7.22
N PRO A 23 13.75 14.27 8.06
CA PRO A 23 14.61 13.10 8.27
C PRO A 23 13.88 11.85 8.79
N LEU A 24 12.82 12.02 9.60
CA LEU A 24 12.06 10.89 10.13
C LEU A 24 11.24 10.22 9.04
N SER A 25 10.55 11.03 8.22
CA SER A 25 9.79 10.50 7.08
C SER A 25 10.69 9.82 6.04
N LEU A 26 11.90 10.34 5.78
CA LEU A 26 12.88 9.68 4.91
C LEU A 26 13.34 8.34 5.48
N ALA A 27 13.59 8.26 6.78
CA ALA A 27 13.99 7.01 7.43
C ALA A 27 12.87 5.95 7.37
N VAL A 28 11.60 6.36 7.54
CA VAL A 28 10.44 5.47 7.40
C VAL A 28 10.33 4.96 5.97
N LEU A 29 10.43 5.86 4.98
CA LEU A 29 10.40 5.48 3.56
C LEU A 29 11.54 4.52 3.22
N SER A 30 12.79 4.87 3.56
CA SER A 30 13.96 4.03 3.25
C SER A 30 13.80 2.66 3.87
N GLY A 31 13.42 2.58 5.15
CA GLY A 31 13.20 1.31 5.82
C GLY A 31 12.13 0.47 5.13
N ALA A 32 10.99 1.07 4.79
CA ALA A 32 9.91 0.34 4.14
C ALA A 32 10.29 -0.18 2.74
N VAL A 33 11.03 0.61 1.96
CA VAL A 33 11.48 0.21 0.63
C VAL A 33 12.61 -0.83 0.72
N ASP A 34 13.51 -0.73 1.70
CA ASP A 34 14.53 -1.75 1.96
C ASP A 34 13.87 -3.08 2.34
N ASP A 35 12.89 -3.08 3.26
CA ASP A 35 12.12 -4.25 3.68
C ASP A 35 11.37 -4.89 2.47
N PHE A 36 10.80 -4.06 1.59
CA PHE A 36 10.20 -4.52 0.34
C PHE A 36 11.21 -5.24 -0.56
N CYS A 37 12.38 -4.64 -0.76
CA CYS A 37 13.43 -5.22 -1.61
C CYS A 37 13.89 -6.56 -1.07
N GLU A 38 14.14 -6.64 0.24
CA GLU A 38 14.57 -7.86 0.90
C GLU A 38 13.51 -8.97 0.75
N THR A 39 12.25 -8.65 1.06
CA THR A 39 11.14 -9.60 1.01
C THR A 39 10.94 -10.19 -0.38
N PHE A 40 10.98 -9.34 -1.41
CA PHE A 40 10.75 -9.76 -2.80
C PHE A 40 12.05 -10.07 -3.57
N ARG A 41 13.21 -10.06 -2.89
CA ARG A 41 14.55 -10.26 -3.47
C ARG A 41 14.81 -9.37 -4.69
N LEU A 42 14.38 -8.12 -4.60
CA LEU A 42 14.58 -7.10 -5.63
C LEU A 42 15.93 -6.42 -5.42
N VAL A 43 16.58 -6.05 -6.52
CA VAL A 43 17.83 -5.28 -6.50
C VAL A 43 17.56 -3.90 -7.08
N PRO A 44 17.42 -2.85 -6.25
CA PRO A 44 17.36 -1.49 -6.74
C PRO A 44 18.64 -1.07 -7.48
N PRO A 45 18.55 -0.20 -8.51
CA PRO A 45 17.34 0.29 -9.16
C PRO A 45 16.82 -0.65 -10.28
N PHE A 46 17.36 -1.87 -10.40
CA PHE A 46 17.07 -2.85 -11.46
C PHE A 46 15.81 -3.69 -11.20
N TRP A 47 14.85 -3.15 -10.47
CA TRP A 47 13.51 -3.73 -10.33
C TRP A 47 12.59 -3.33 -11.49
N SER A 48 11.34 -3.82 -11.44
CA SER A 48 10.32 -3.60 -12.47
C SER A 48 10.14 -2.12 -12.86
N LEU A 49 9.86 -1.87 -14.14
CA LEU A 49 9.70 -0.52 -14.72
C LEU A 49 8.64 0.35 -14.03
N TRP A 50 7.63 -0.24 -13.41
CA TRP A 50 6.58 0.53 -12.74
C TRP A 50 7.08 1.24 -11.48
N LEU A 51 7.97 0.61 -10.70
CA LEU A 51 8.61 1.24 -9.53
C LEU A 51 9.49 2.42 -9.96
N ARG A 52 10.23 2.26 -11.07
CA ARG A 52 11.09 3.34 -11.61
C ARG A 52 10.34 4.57 -12.09
N ARG A 53 9.03 4.44 -12.34
CA ARG A 53 8.15 5.55 -12.77
C ARG A 53 7.29 6.10 -11.65
N LEU A 54 7.47 5.59 -10.43
CA LEU A 54 6.68 5.97 -9.28
C LEU A 54 7.21 7.27 -8.68
N GLU A 55 6.33 8.28 -8.63
CA GLU A 55 6.54 9.46 -7.82
C GLU A 55 5.98 9.23 -6.42
N MET A 56 6.73 9.59 -5.39
CA MET A 56 6.24 9.64 -4.01
C MET A 56 6.34 11.07 -3.49
N ARG A 57 5.24 11.56 -2.93
CA ARG A 57 5.11 12.92 -2.44
C ARG A 57 4.61 12.95 -1.01
N LEU A 58 5.24 13.77 -0.17
CA LEU A 58 4.64 14.14 1.12
C LEU A 58 3.68 15.31 0.96
N GLU A 59 2.48 15.15 1.50
CA GLU A 59 1.40 16.14 1.43
C GLU A 59 0.47 15.94 2.63
N HIS A 60 -0.04 17.00 3.24
CA HIS A 60 -1.06 16.87 4.29
C HIS A 60 -2.40 16.43 3.68
N LEU A 61 -2.85 15.23 4.07
CA LEU A 61 -4.08 14.62 3.59
C LEU A 61 -5.06 14.38 4.76
N ILE A 62 -6.32 14.10 4.43
CA ILE A 62 -7.31 13.63 5.40
C ILE A 62 -7.04 12.15 5.77
N TYR A 63 -6.41 11.40 4.87
CA TYR A 63 -6.08 9.97 5.03
C TYR A 63 -4.56 9.78 5.24
N GLY A 64 -4.12 8.55 5.55
CA GLY A 64 -2.69 8.23 5.72
C GLY A 64 -1.89 8.24 4.41
N GLY A 65 -2.54 7.88 3.31
CA GLY A 65 -1.96 7.90 1.97
C GLY A 65 -3.04 7.96 0.89
N LEU A 66 -2.62 8.21 -0.35
CA LEU A 66 -3.48 8.20 -1.53
C LEU A 66 -2.69 7.91 -2.80
N THR A 67 -3.01 6.78 -3.43
CA THR A 67 -2.32 6.32 -4.64
C THR A 67 -3.12 6.48 -5.94
N THR A 68 -2.47 7.03 -6.96
CA THR A 68 -2.90 7.02 -8.37
C THR A 68 -1.90 6.24 -9.23
N GLN A 69 -2.09 6.17 -10.56
CA GLN A 69 -1.35 5.24 -11.43
C GLN A 69 0.18 5.41 -11.40
N HIS A 70 0.69 6.60 -11.07
CA HIS A 70 2.14 6.90 -11.05
C HIS A 70 2.55 7.78 -9.86
N LEU A 71 1.65 8.01 -8.90
CA LEU A 71 1.89 8.91 -7.78
C LEU A 71 1.32 8.30 -6.51
N ILE A 72 2.17 8.17 -5.50
CA ILE A 72 1.77 7.96 -4.12
C ILE A 72 1.89 9.29 -3.39
N ARG A 73 0.81 9.73 -2.76
CA ARG A 73 0.84 10.81 -1.78
C ARG A 73 0.79 10.20 -0.39
N LEU A 74 1.73 10.59 0.46
CA LEU A 74 1.85 10.11 1.83
C LEU A 74 1.59 11.28 2.78
N ASN A 75 0.79 11.05 3.81
CA ASN A 75 0.62 12.03 4.87
C ASN A 75 1.80 11.93 5.84
N PRO A 76 2.57 13.01 6.06
CA PRO A 76 3.66 12.98 7.03
C PRO A 76 3.14 12.74 8.46
N ALA A 77 1.90 13.17 8.77
CA ALA A 77 1.29 12.95 10.07
C ALA A 77 0.93 11.46 10.24
N GLY A 78 1.65 10.76 11.13
CA GLY A 78 1.41 9.34 11.41
C GLY A 78 1.93 8.40 10.33
N LEU A 79 2.91 8.84 9.52
CA LEU A 79 3.54 7.99 8.51
C LEU A 79 4.22 6.79 9.14
N THR A 80 3.84 5.58 8.73
CA THR A 80 4.46 4.32 9.17
C THR A 80 4.98 3.53 7.98
N ARG A 81 5.82 2.53 8.26
CA ARG A 81 6.27 1.57 7.23
C ARG A 81 5.10 0.81 6.61
N TRP A 82 4.07 0.47 7.42
CA TRP A 82 2.81 -0.10 6.94
C TRP A 82 2.11 0.81 5.95
N THR A 83 1.96 2.10 6.28
CA THR A 83 1.34 3.09 5.38
C THR A 83 2.06 3.14 4.03
N VAL A 84 3.40 3.21 4.04
CA VAL A 84 4.19 3.21 2.81
C VAL A 84 3.95 1.94 1.99
N MET A 85 3.96 0.77 2.65
CA MET A 85 3.81 -0.51 1.96
C MET A 85 2.40 -0.74 1.41
N HIS A 86 1.38 -0.33 2.16
CA HIS A 86 -0.01 -0.36 1.72
C HIS A 86 -0.17 0.44 0.42
N GLU A 87 0.35 1.67 0.37
CA GLU A 87 0.29 2.50 -0.84
C GLU A 87 1.12 1.92 -2.00
N ILE A 88 2.27 1.28 -1.72
CA ILE A 88 3.03 0.51 -2.72
C ILE A 88 2.18 -0.62 -3.30
N GLY A 89 1.39 -1.31 -2.47
CA GLY A 89 0.44 -2.33 -2.92
C GLY A 89 -0.61 -1.78 -3.89
N HIS A 90 -1.20 -0.62 -3.59
CA HIS A 90 -2.08 0.07 -4.53
C HIS A 90 -1.38 0.43 -5.84
N ALA A 91 -0.16 0.95 -5.77
CA ALA A 91 0.61 1.34 -6.96
C ALA A 91 0.92 0.14 -7.84
N TRP A 92 1.25 -1.01 -7.22
CA TRP A 92 1.54 -2.25 -7.93
C TRP A 92 0.31 -2.77 -8.68
N ASP A 93 -0.86 -2.81 -8.03
CA ASP A 93 -2.08 -3.28 -8.69
C ASP A 93 -2.50 -2.32 -9.81
N LYS A 94 -2.38 -1.00 -9.62
CA LYS A 94 -2.66 0.00 -10.68
C LYS A 94 -1.71 -0.15 -11.87
N ALA A 95 -0.42 -0.37 -11.62
CA ALA A 95 0.55 -0.66 -12.67
C ALA A 95 0.23 -1.96 -13.44
N SER A 96 -0.51 -2.87 -12.80
CA SER A 96 -1.01 -4.12 -13.36
C SER A 96 -2.46 -4.04 -13.83
N TRP A 97 -3.00 -2.82 -14.04
CA TRP A 97 -4.37 -2.58 -14.51
C TRP A 97 -5.46 -3.21 -13.63
N GLY A 98 -5.21 -3.32 -12.33
CA GLY A 98 -6.13 -3.93 -11.37
C GLY A 98 -6.24 -5.45 -11.50
N THR A 99 -5.31 -6.12 -12.18
CA THR A 99 -5.40 -7.58 -12.40
C THR A 99 -4.88 -8.39 -11.21
N LEU A 100 -4.02 -7.84 -10.34
CA LEU A 100 -3.48 -8.56 -9.20
C LEU A 100 -4.52 -8.70 -8.10
N SER A 101 -5.21 -7.62 -7.75
CA SER A 101 -6.34 -7.69 -6.81
C SER A 101 -7.48 -8.58 -7.32
N LEU A 102 -7.70 -8.62 -8.64
CA LEU A 102 -8.71 -9.50 -9.23
C LEU A 102 -8.34 -10.97 -9.05
N ARG A 103 -7.09 -11.31 -9.38
CA ARG A 103 -6.55 -12.66 -9.21
C ARG A 103 -6.55 -13.08 -7.75
N MET A 104 -6.11 -12.19 -6.86
CA MET A 104 -6.10 -12.44 -5.42
C MET A 104 -7.51 -12.70 -4.90
N LYS A 105 -8.49 -11.86 -5.29
CA LYS A 105 -9.90 -12.07 -4.93
C LYS A 105 -10.38 -13.46 -5.32
N TRP A 106 -10.07 -13.92 -6.54
CA TRP A 106 -10.48 -15.26 -6.98
C TRP A 106 -9.72 -16.39 -6.26
N SER A 107 -8.41 -16.24 -6.05
CA SER A 107 -7.60 -17.28 -5.40
C SER A 107 -7.94 -17.45 -3.93
N THR A 108 -8.29 -16.36 -3.25
CA THR A 108 -8.69 -16.36 -1.83
C THR A 108 -10.17 -16.64 -1.64
N GLN A 109 -10.96 -16.69 -2.73
CA GLN A 109 -12.42 -16.79 -2.71
C GLN A 109 -13.10 -15.58 -2.03
N SER A 110 -12.44 -14.42 -2.02
CA SER A 110 -13.06 -13.17 -1.61
C SER A 110 -14.22 -12.78 -2.53
N SER A 111 -15.26 -12.16 -1.99
CA SER A 111 -16.43 -11.70 -2.75
C SER A 111 -16.58 -10.18 -2.66
N GLY A 112 -16.96 -9.55 -3.77
CA GLY A 112 -17.21 -8.10 -3.80
C GLY A 112 -18.45 -7.72 -2.98
N PRO A 113 -18.64 -6.42 -2.68
CA PRO A 113 -19.89 -5.95 -2.09
C PRO A 113 -21.07 -6.31 -2.99
N VAL A 114 -22.24 -6.53 -2.38
CA VAL A 114 -23.45 -6.93 -3.12
C VAL A 114 -24.07 -5.69 -3.78
N GLY A 115 -23.48 -5.25 -4.90
CA GLY A 115 -23.89 -4.15 -5.79
C GLY A 115 -25.01 -3.23 -5.27
N LEU A 116 -26.24 -3.41 -5.79
CA LEU A 116 -27.38 -2.57 -5.45
C LEU A 116 -27.73 -2.58 -3.95
N LEU A 117 -27.56 -3.73 -3.26
CA LEU A 117 -27.84 -3.83 -1.84
C LEU A 117 -26.82 -3.03 -1.01
N HIS A 118 -25.56 -3.01 -1.43
CA HIS A 118 -24.52 -2.17 -0.84
C HIS A 118 -24.83 -0.69 -1.02
N LEU A 119 -25.33 -0.30 -2.20
CA LEU A 119 -25.74 1.09 -2.46
C LEU A 119 -26.92 1.54 -1.60
N LEU A 120 -27.93 0.67 -1.43
CA LEU A 120 -29.14 0.97 -0.67
C LEU A 120 -28.94 0.88 0.86
N TRP A 121 -28.02 0.01 1.30
CA TRP A 121 -27.74 -0.23 2.71
C TRP A 121 -26.23 -0.32 2.97
N PRO A 122 -25.50 0.79 2.81
CA PRO A 122 -24.05 0.82 2.97
C PRO A 122 -23.62 0.53 4.42
N GLU A 123 -24.51 0.65 5.40
CA GLU A 123 -24.21 0.36 6.80
C GLU A 123 -24.37 -1.12 7.17
N LYS A 124 -24.86 -1.98 6.27
CA LYS A 124 -25.10 -3.40 6.56
C LYS A 124 -23.88 -4.26 6.17
N PRO A 125 -23.15 -4.84 7.14
CA PRO A 125 -21.93 -5.63 6.84
C PRO A 125 -22.17 -6.84 5.95
N ALA A 126 -23.39 -7.37 5.93
CA ALA A 126 -23.76 -8.48 5.05
C ALA A 126 -23.55 -8.19 3.55
N PHE A 127 -23.54 -6.91 3.17
CA PHE A 127 -23.38 -6.43 1.78
C PHE A 127 -22.02 -5.80 1.51
N TRP A 128 -21.10 -5.80 2.48
CA TRP A 128 -19.73 -5.33 2.28
C TRP A 128 -18.90 -6.37 1.51
N TYR A 129 -17.68 -5.98 1.19
CA TYR A 129 -16.68 -6.90 0.69
C TYR A 129 -16.46 -8.04 1.70
N ARG A 130 -16.27 -9.28 1.24
CA ARG A 130 -15.93 -10.39 2.12
C ARG A 130 -14.55 -10.88 1.74
N VAL A 131 -13.63 -10.81 2.69
CA VAL A 131 -12.30 -11.40 2.55
C VAL A 131 -12.44 -12.91 2.72
N GLY A 132 -11.84 -13.66 1.81
CA GLY A 132 -11.92 -15.11 1.83
C GLY A 132 -10.91 -15.75 2.78
N SER A 133 -9.60 -15.61 2.53
CA SER A 133 -8.55 -16.12 3.42
C SER A 133 -7.13 -15.60 3.06
N PRO A 134 -6.29 -15.24 4.05
CA PRO A 134 -6.64 -14.93 5.44
C PRO A 134 -7.46 -13.62 5.54
N PRO A 135 -8.14 -13.31 6.66
CA PRO A 135 -8.88 -12.05 6.80
C PRO A 135 -7.96 -10.83 6.67
N ALA A 136 -8.52 -9.70 6.23
CA ALA A 136 -7.76 -8.45 6.13
C ALA A 136 -7.33 -7.99 7.54
N PRO A 137 -6.04 -7.67 7.74
CA PRO A 137 -5.51 -7.27 9.04
C PRO A 137 -6.22 -6.07 9.65
N CYS A 138 -6.57 -5.07 8.82
CA CYS A 138 -7.22 -3.84 9.28
C CYS A 138 -8.76 -3.93 9.37
N GLY A 139 -9.33 -5.12 9.18
CA GLY A 139 -10.77 -5.32 9.11
C GLY A 139 -11.40 -4.88 7.79
N VAL A 140 -12.73 -4.95 7.72
CA VAL A 140 -13.52 -4.61 6.53
C VAL A 140 -14.58 -3.60 6.95
N ASP A 141 -14.61 -2.46 6.26
CA ASP A 141 -15.67 -1.47 6.38
C ASP A 141 -16.51 -1.37 5.09
N ARG A 142 -17.41 -0.37 5.05
CA ARG A 142 -18.27 -0.12 3.89
C ARG A 142 -17.51 0.30 2.62
N ASN A 143 -16.31 0.85 2.72
CA ASN A 143 -15.51 1.29 1.57
C ASN A 143 -14.47 0.25 1.13
N PHE A 144 -14.22 -0.74 1.99
CA PHE A 144 -13.28 -1.82 1.75
C PHE A 144 -13.67 -2.62 0.50
N ASN A 145 -12.68 -2.91 -0.33
CA ASN A 145 -12.87 -3.56 -1.62
C ASN A 145 -11.61 -4.36 -2.00
N ARG A 146 -11.59 -4.98 -3.18
CA ARG A 146 -10.47 -5.81 -3.63
C ARG A 146 -9.12 -5.08 -3.70
N PHE A 147 -9.13 -3.77 -3.95
CA PHE A 147 -7.92 -2.96 -4.05
C PHE A 147 -7.32 -2.72 -2.66
N GLU A 148 -8.16 -2.44 -1.66
CA GLU A 148 -7.77 -2.35 -0.25
C GLU A 148 -7.27 -3.71 0.24
N ASP A 149 -8.02 -4.79 -0.03
CA ASP A 149 -7.65 -6.17 0.30
C ASP A 149 -6.25 -6.51 -0.20
N PHE A 150 -5.95 -6.19 -1.46
CA PHE A 150 -4.64 -6.43 -2.05
C PHE A 150 -3.54 -5.56 -1.41
N ALA A 151 -3.81 -4.28 -1.16
CA ALA A 151 -2.84 -3.39 -0.52
C ALA A 151 -2.50 -3.84 0.91
N GLU A 152 -3.51 -4.23 1.68
CA GLU A 152 -3.32 -4.80 3.02
C GLU A 152 -2.60 -6.14 2.97
N ALA A 153 -2.87 -6.99 1.98
CA ALA A 153 -2.17 -8.26 1.81
C ALA A 153 -0.67 -8.06 1.49
N VAL A 154 -0.33 -7.06 0.67
CA VAL A 154 1.08 -6.69 0.41
C VAL A 154 1.76 -6.21 1.69
N ALA A 155 1.12 -5.31 2.45
CA ALA A 155 1.64 -4.84 3.72
C ALA A 155 1.81 -5.98 4.74
N ALA A 156 0.83 -6.88 4.83
CA ALA A 156 0.86 -8.03 5.72
C ALA A 156 1.95 -9.05 5.35
N TYR A 157 2.22 -9.22 4.05
CA TYR A 157 3.26 -10.13 3.58
C TYR A 157 4.66 -9.63 3.98
N VAL A 158 4.88 -8.32 3.93
CA VAL A 158 6.16 -7.71 4.35
C VAL A 158 6.26 -7.60 5.88
N TYR A 159 5.15 -7.30 6.56
CA TYR A 159 5.11 -7.10 8.03
C TYR A 159 4.13 -8.06 8.72
N PRO A 160 4.40 -9.38 8.74
CA PRO A 160 3.46 -10.36 9.28
C PRO A 160 3.16 -10.18 10.77
N GLN A 161 4.14 -9.70 11.56
CA GLN A 161 3.96 -9.43 12.99
C GLN A 161 3.05 -8.23 13.23
N GLU A 162 3.18 -7.17 12.44
CA GLU A 162 2.29 -6.00 12.52
C GLU A 162 0.88 -6.37 12.04
N ALA A 163 0.77 -7.23 11.03
CA ALA A 163 -0.51 -7.76 10.57
C ALA A 163 -1.24 -8.53 11.68
N GLU A 164 -0.53 -9.38 12.42
CA GLU A 164 -1.10 -10.11 13.55
C GLU A 164 -1.58 -9.16 14.66
N GLN A 165 -0.84 -8.09 14.93
CA GLN A 165 -1.24 -7.09 15.92
C GLN A 165 -2.47 -6.31 15.50
N LYS A 166 -2.58 -5.94 14.22
CA LYS A 166 -3.74 -5.22 13.66
C LYS A 166 -5.01 -6.08 13.62
N ALA A 167 -4.86 -7.40 13.48
CA ALA A 167 -5.96 -8.35 13.43
C ALA A 167 -6.56 -8.71 14.81
N ARG A 168 -5.99 -8.21 15.91
CA ARG A 168 -6.47 -8.43 17.29
C ARG A 168 -7.32 -7.25 17.77
#